data_AF-A0A090PZL2-F1
#
_entry.id   AF-A0A090PZL2-F1
#
_cell.length_a   1.000
_cell.length_b   1.000
_cell.length_c   1.000
_cell.angle_alpha   90.00
_cell.angle_beta   90.00
_cell.angle_gamma   90.00
#
_symmetry.space_group_name_H-M   'P 1'
#
loop_
_entity.id
_entity.type
_entity.pdbx_description
1 polymer ?
#
loop_
_entity_poly.entity_id
_entity_poly.type
_entity_poly.pdbx_seq_one_letter_code
_entity_poly.pdbx_strand_id
1 'polypeptide(L)'
;MKGSVEKTELHYIIRDHDKEHFEARKEMLIKLVSDLNEQYDREAVSIEINDQYYNMREKVEPVMHIVDVAEKAMKELGITPLIKPIRGGTDGSQLSYMGLPCPNIFAGGHNFHGPYEYVPLESIVKATEVIVKIAELVAQPE
;
A
#
# COMPACT_ATOMS: atom_id res chain seq x y z
N MET A 1 -20.83 11.29 3.60
CA MET A 1 -22.16 11.38 2.96
C MET A 1 -22.76 12.72 3.29
N LYS A 2 -23.21 13.47 2.27
CA LYS A 2 -23.99 14.71 2.43
C LYS A 2 -25.19 14.59 1.50
N GLY A 3 -26.41 14.77 2.00
CA GLY A 3 -27.59 14.60 1.16
C GLY A 3 -28.84 15.29 1.68
N SER A 4 -29.70 15.66 0.74
CA SER A 4 -31.07 16.13 0.92
C SER A 4 -32.01 15.32 0.01
N VAL A 5 -33.31 15.61 0.06
CA VAL A 5 -34.30 15.00 -0.85
C VAL A 5 -33.98 15.28 -2.33
N GLU A 6 -33.38 16.43 -2.63
CA GLU A 6 -33.09 16.85 -4.01
C GLU A 6 -31.76 16.28 -4.53
N LYS A 7 -30.72 16.22 -3.70
CA LYS A 7 -29.38 15.78 -4.12
C LYS A 7 -28.64 15.08 -2.99
N THR A 8 -27.97 13.97 -3.30
CA THR A 8 -27.08 13.26 -2.37
C THR A 8 -25.73 12.98 -3.01
N GLU A 9 -24.65 13.22 -2.27
CA GLU A 9 -23.27 12.95 -2.65
C GLU A 9 -22.64 11.91 -1.71
N LEU A 10 -22.08 10.87 -2.33
CA LEU A 10 -21.39 9.77 -1.66
C LEU A 10 -19.94 9.74 -2.11
N HIS A 11 -19.02 9.67 -1.14
CA HIS A 11 -17.60 9.49 -1.41
C HIS A 11 -17.19 8.13 -0.90
N TYR A 12 -16.63 7.32 -1.80
CA TYR A 12 -16.16 5.98 -1.52
C TYR A 12 -14.66 5.87 -1.83
N ILE A 13 -14.03 4.89 -1.21
CA ILE A 13 -12.69 4.44 -1.58
C ILE A 13 -12.75 2.96 -1.96
N ILE A 14 -12.13 2.63 -3.10
CA ILE A 14 -11.97 1.24 -3.55
C ILE A 14 -10.55 0.83 -3.21
N ARG A 15 -10.40 -0.33 -2.55
CA ARG A 15 -9.12 -0.89 -2.14
C ARG A 15 -9.17 -2.40 -2.35
N ASP A 16 -8.21 -2.92 -3.08
CA ASP A 16 -7.96 -4.36 -3.17
C ASP A 16 -6.46 -4.58 -3.36
N HIS A 17 -5.94 -5.70 -2.85
CA HIS A 17 -4.55 -6.09 -3.07
C HIS A 17 -4.36 -6.74 -4.44
N ASP A 18 -5.42 -7.37 -4.95
CA ASP A 18 -5.47 -8.03 -6.23
C ASP A 18 -6.00 -7.08 -7.31
N LYS A 19 -5.33 -7.04 -8.45
CA LYS A 19 -5.64 -6.10 -9.54
C LYS A 19 -6.95 -6.47 -10.24
N GLU A 20 -7.23 -7.75 -10.43
CA GLU A 20 -8.45 -8.21 -11.10
C GLU A 20 -9.66 -7.92 -10.20
N HIS A 21 -9.57 -8.20 -8.90
CA HIS A 21 -10.59 -7.82 -7.94
C HIS A 21 -10.77 -6.30 -7.84
N PHE A 22 -9.69 -5.52 -7.91
CA PHE A 22 -9.76 -4.06 -7.91
C PHE A 22 -10.57 -3.53 -9.09
N GLU A 23 -10.30 -4.00 -10.30
CA GLU A 23 -11.07 -3.63 -11.50
C GLU A 23 -12.51 -4.13 -11.43
N ALA A 24 -12.75 -5.36 -11.00
CA ALA A 24 -14.10 -5.92 -10.83
C ALA A 24 -14.96 -5.09 -9.85
N ARG A 25 -14.36 -4.52 -8.80
CA ARG A 25 -15.06 -3.61 -7.88
C ARG A 25 -15.47 -2.29 -8.55
N LYS A 26 -14.63 -1.75 -9.45
CA LYS A 26 -14.99 -0.55 -10.23
C LYS A 26 -16.13 -0.85 -11.19
N GLU A 27 -16.03 -1.96 -11.92
CA GLU A 27 -17.07 -2.43 -12.85
C GLU A 27 -18.39 -2.65 -12.13
N MET A 28 -18.38 -3.22 -10.93
CA MET A 28 -19.58 -3.40 -10.11
C MET A 28 -20.27 -2.06 -9.80
N LEU A 29 -19.50 -1.01 -9.44
CA LEU A 29 -20.07 0.31 -9.17
C LEU A 29 -20.63 0.98 -10.44
N ILE A 30 -19.91 0.85 -11.57
CA ILE A 30 -20.37 1.35 -12.86
C ILE A 30 -21.68 0.66 -13.27
N LYS A 31 -21.74 -0.66 -13.12
CA LYS A 31 -22.94 -1.45 -13.39
C LYS A 31 -24.11 -1.01 -12.50
N LEU A 32 -23.86 -0.80 -11.20
CA LEU A 32 -24.91 -0.35 -10.27
C LEU A 32 -25.50 1.01 -10.69
N VAL A 33 -24.67 1.95 -11.13
CA VAL A 33 -25.16 3.24 -11.65
C VAL A 33 -26.01 3.05 -12.91
N SER A 34 -25.57 2.18 -13.83
CA SER A 34 -26.34 1.86 -15.03
C SER A 34 -27.69 1.23 -14.70
N ASP A 35 -27.71 0.21 -13.83
CA ASP A 35 -28.92 -0.50 -13.43
C ASP A 35 -29.93 0.47 -12.77
N LEU A 36 -29.45 1.40 -11.94
CA LEU A 36 -30.29 2.41 -11.30
C LEU A 36 -30.88 3.41 -12.30
N ASN A 37 -30.07 3.91 -13.24
CA ASN A 37 -30.56 4.84 -14.26
C ASN A 37 -31.58 4.18 -15.19
N GLU A 38 -31.40 2.89 -15.53
CA GLU A 38 -32.40 2.11 -16.27
C GLU A 38 -33.70 1.98 -15.47
N GLN A 39 -33.61 1.65 -14.17
CA GLN A 39 -34.78 1.54 -13.30
C GLN A 39 -35.59 2.84 -13.20
N TYR A 40 -34.93 4.00 -13.22
CA TYR A 40 -35.59 5.31 -13.13
C TYR A 40 -35.95 5.93 -14.48
N ASP A 41 -35.61 5.28 -15.61
CA ASP A 41 -35.79 5.78 -16.98
C ASP A 41 -35.25 7.21 -17.19
N ARG A 42 -34.15 7.55 -16.50
CA ARG A 42 -33.45 8.83 -16.59
C ARG A 42 -32.06 8.74 -15.98
N GLU A 43 -31.20 9.69 -16.33
CA GLU A 43 -29.90 9.88 -15.69
C GLU A 43 -30.07 10.51 -14.29
N ALA A 44 -30.36 9.68 -13.29
CA ALA A 44 -30.58 10.09 -11.90
C ALA A 44 -29.31 10.00 -11.04
N VAL A 45 -28.35 9.14 -11.43
CA VAL A 45 -27.13 8.86 -10.69
C VAL A 45 -25.93 8.95 -11.65
N SER A 46 -24.85 9.58 -11.20
CA SER A 46 -23.57 9.61 -11.89
C SER A 46 -22.44 9.18 -10.96
N ILE A 47 -21.32 8.73 -11.54
CA ILE A 47 -20.14 8.30 -10.79
C ILE A 47 -18.87 8.80 -11.47
N GLU A 48 -17.91 9.22 -10.65
CA GLU A 48 -16.55 9.56 -11.05
C GLU A 48 -15.59 8.63 -10.28
N ILE A 49 -14.71 7.93 -11.00
CA ILE A 49 -13.71 7.03 -10.41
C ILE A 49 -12.33 7.49 -10.87
N ASN A 50 -11.46 7.78 -9.91
CA ASN A 50 -10.07 8.14 -10.15
C ASN A 50 -9.15 7.17 -9.40
N ASP A 51 -8.16 6.62 -10.11
CA ASP A 51 -7.13 5.78 -9.49
C ASP A 51 -6.16 6.63 -8.67
N GLN A 52 -5.85 6.15 -7.46
CA GLN A 52 -5.03 6.89 -6.50
C GLN A 52 -3.60 6.35 -6.42
N TYR A 53 -3.46 5.04 -6.21
CA TYR A 53 -2.19 4.33 -6.17
C TYR A 53 -2.46 2.83 -6.37
N TYR A 54 -1.41 2.08 -6.72
CA TYR A 54 -1.49 0.65 -6.97
C TYR A 54 -0.61 -0.16 -6.01
N ASN A 55 -0.83 -1.47 -5.96
CA ASN A 55 -0.01 -2.36 -5.17
C ASN A 55 1.40 -2.50 -5.77
N MET A 56 2.42 -2.09 -5.00
CA MET A 56 3.82 -2.11 -5.45
C MET A 56 4.38 -3.50 -5.75
N ARG A 57 3.69 -4.58 -5.33
CA ARG A 57 4.10 -5.97 -5.57
C ARG A 57 4.46 -6.21 -7.03
N GLU A 58 3.66 -5.70 -7.97
CA GLU A 58 3.88 -5.80 -9.43
C GLU A 58 5.27 -5.26 -9.86
N LYS A 59 5.78 -4.25 -9.14
CA LYS A 59 7.07 -3.60 -9.43
C LYS A 59 8.23 -4.19 -8.64
N VAL A 60 7.96 -4.87 -7.52
CA VAL A 60 8.98 -5.49 -6.66
C VAL A 60 9.28 -6.93 -7.07
N GLU A 61 8.27 -7.72 -7.46
CA GLU A 61 8.44 -9.12 -7.87
C GLU A 61 9.49 -9.34 -8.98
N PRO A 62 9.65 -8.46 -9.98
CA PRO A 62 10.71 -8.60 -10.97
C PRO A 62 12.15 -8.40 -10.42
N VAL A 63 12.29 -7.78 -9.25
CA VAL A 63 13.58 -7.43 -8.62
C VAL A 63 13.65 -7.93 -7.17
N MET A 64 13.13 -9.14 -6.91
CA MET A 64 13.02 -9.70 -5.55
C MET A 64 14.31 -9.72 -4.74
N HIS A 65 15.48 -9.69 -5.38
CA HIS A 65 16.77 -9.57 -4.69
C HIS A 65 16.80 -8.42 -3.67
N ILE A 66 16.10 -7.31 -3.89
CA ILE A 66 16.03 -6.21 -2.91
C ILE A 66 15.31 -6.60 -1.61
N VAL A 67 14.32 -7.48 -1.71
CA VAL A 67 13.60 -8.05 -0.55
C VAL A 67 14.43 -9.15 0.08
N ASP A 68 15.03 -10.02 -0.72
CA ASP A 68 15.86 -11.14 -0.24
C ASP A 68 17.07 -10.64 0.56
N VAL A 69 17.73 -9.57 0.09
CA VAL A 69 18.84 -8.92 0.80
C VAL A 69 18.39 -8.35 2.14
N ALA A 70 17.24 -7.67 2.18
CA ALA A 70 16.69 -7.14 3.42
C ALA A 70 16.31 -8.26 4.41
N GLU A 71 15.73 -9.35 3.91
CA GLU A 71 15.40 -10.52 4.71
C GLU A 71 16.66 -11.20 5.28
N LYS A 72 17.69 -11.37 4.45
CA LYS A 72 18.99 -11.91 4.86
C LYS A 72 19.64 -11.04 5.93
N ALA A 73 19.65 -9.71 5.75
CA ALA A 73 20.20 -8.76 6.72
C ALA A 73 19.53 -8.90 8.10
N MET A 74 18.20 -8.99 8.14
CA MET A 74 17.47 -9.20 9.38
C MET A 74 17.84 -10.54 10.04
N LYS A 75 17.89 -11.63 9.27
CA LYS A 75 18.24 -12.97 9.79
C LYS A 75 19.64 -13.03 10.38
N GLU A 76 20.64 -12.43 9.73
CA GLU A 76 22.02 -12.37 10.24
C GLU A 76 22.14 -11.57 11.55
N LEU A 77 21.23 -10.62 11.79
CA LEU A 77 21.16 -9.83 13.02
C LEU A 77 20.27 -10.47 14.11
N GLY A 78 19.79 -11.70 13.88
CA GLY A 78 18.91 -12.42 14.80
C GLY A 78 17.47 -11.87 14.86
N ILE A 79 17.05 -11.11 13.85
CA ILE A 79 15.72 -10.53 13.75
C ILE A 79 14.87 -11.46 12.86
N THR A 80 13.72 -11.92 13.37
CA THR A 80 12.76 -12.67 12.55
C THR A 80 12.03 -11.71 11.61
N PRO A 81 12.15 -11.85 10.28
CA PRO A 81 11.46 -10.99 9.33
C PRO A 81 9.94 -11.18 9.41
N LEU A 82 9.18 -10.08 9.40
CA LEU A 82 7.72 -10.11 9.41
C LEU A 82 7.18 -9.42 8.16
N ILE A 83 6.87 -10.22 7.15
CA ILE A 83 6.30 -9.73 5.90
C ILE A 83 4.79 -9.54 6.11
N LYS A 84 4.33 -8.28 6.09
CA LYS A 84 2.92 -7.91 6.26
C LYS A 84 2.46 -7.01 5.12
N PRO A 85 1.25 -7.21 4.58
CA PRO A 85 0.71 -6.33 3.56
C PRO A 85 0.37 -4.95 4.14
N ILE A 86 0.65 -3.90 3.36
CA ILE A 86 0.29 -2.52 3.73
C ILE A 86 -1.15 -2.25 3.30
N ARG A 87 -2.03 -1.95 4.25
CA ARG A 87 -3.45 -1.62 4.01
C ARG A 87 -3.64 -0.12 3.69
N GLY A 88 -2.87 0.38 2.73
CA GLY A 88 -2.77 1.80 2.41
C GLY A 88 -1.76 2.04 1.29
N GLY A 89 -1.46 3.32 1.02
CA GLY A 89 -0.38 3.73 0.13
C GLY A 89 0.83 4.20 0.93
N THR A 90 2.01 4.09 0.33
CA THR A 90 3.26 4.68 0.85
C THR A 90 3.98 5.42 -0.27
N ASP A 91 4.92 6.31 0.07
CA ASP A 91 5.81 6.90 -0.93
C ASP A 91 6.58 5.83 -1.69
N GLY A 92 7.05 4.78 -1.01
CA GLY A 92 7.70 3.63 -1.64
C GLY A 92 6.83 2.95 -2.70
N SER A 93 5.51 2.86 -2.48
CA SER A 93 4.60 2.32 -3.49
C SER A 93 4.48 3.19 -4.74
N GLN A 94 4.48 4.52 -4.59
CA GLN A 94 4.46 5.45 -5.73
C GLN A 94 5.80 5.46 -6.45
N LEU A 95 6.92 5.56 -5.71
CA LEU A 95 8.28 5.50 -6.24
C LEU A 95 8.52 4.23 -7.06
N SER A 96 7.96 3.09 -6.62
CA SER A 96 8.04 1.83 -7.35
C SER A 96 7.39 1.92 -8.75
N TYR A 97 6.28 2.64 -8.87
CA TYR A 97 5.65 2.92 -10.17
C TYR A 97 6.36 4.02 -10.98
N MET A 98 7.19 4.84 -10.34
CA MET A 98 8.07 5.82 -10.98
C MET A 98 9.42 5.24 -11.44
N GLY A 99 9.63 3.93 -11.29
CA GLY A 99 10.84 3.23 -11.72
C GLY A 99 11.88 3.01 -10.63
N LEU A 100 11.54 3.25 -9.35
CA LEU A 100 12.40 2.99 -8.19
C LEU A 100 11.71 2.03 -7.22
N PRO A 101 11.81 0.69 -7.43
CA PRO A 101 11.27 -0.31 -6.51
C PRO A 101 11.79 -0.09 -5.08
N CYS A 102 10.88 0.17 -4.14
CA CYS A 102 11.23 0.73 -2.84
C CYS A 102 10.43 0.09 -1.69
N PRO A 103 10.80 -1.12 -1.23
CA PRO A 103 10.15 -1.76 -0.08
C PRO A 103 10.35 -0.98 1.21
N ASN A 104 9.46 -1.18 2.17
CA ASN A 104 9.54 -0.52 3.48
C ASN A 104 10.21 -1.43 4.52
N ILE A 105 11.09 -0.87 5.34
CA ILE A 105 11.73 -1.53 6.49
C ILE A 105 11.15 -0.95 7.79
N PHE A 106 11.20 -1.72 8.88
CA PHE A 106 10.70 -1.24 10.17
C PHE A 106 11.56 -0.08 10.71
N ALA A 107 10.91 0.84 11.45
CA ALA A 107 11.58 1.92 12.18
C ALA A 107 11.50 1.73 13.71
N GLY A 108 10.82 0.69 14.18
CA GLY A 108 10.65 0.38 15.61
C GLY A 108 9.52 1.15 16.31
N GLY A 109 8.91 2.14 15.66
CA GLY A 109 7.83 2.92 16.23
C GLY A 109 6.50 2.16 16.35
N HIS A 110 5.67 2.58 17.30
CA HIS A 110 4.36 2.03 17.59
C HIS A 110 3.32 3.14 17.75
N ASN A 111 2.04 2.78 17.55
CA ASN A 111 0.88 3.66 17.79
C ASN A 111 0.95 5.03 17.06
N PHE A 112 1.46 5.03 15.82
CA PHE A 112 1.58 6.22 14.98
C PHE A 112 0.29 7.05 14.93
N HIS A 113 0.44 8.37 14.84
CA HIS A 113 -0.65 9.34 14.67
C HIS A 113 -1.55 9.54 15.91
N GLY A 114 -0.99 9.42 17.11
CA GLY A 114 -1.73 9.63 18.35
C GLY A 114 -0.86 9.99 19.55
N PRO A 115 -1.47 10.37 20.67
CA PRO A 115 -0.76 10.76 21.89
C PRO A 115 -0.01 9.60 22.57
N TYR A 116 -0.26 8.36 22.14
CA TYR A 116 0.40 7.14 22.63
C TYR A 116 1.49 6.63 21.70
N GLU A 117 1.92 7.45 20.73
CA GLU A 117 3.04 7.15 19.84
C GLU A 117 4.34 7.05 20.65
N TYR A 118 5.10 5.98 20.45
CA TYR A 118 6.39 5.77 21.12
C TYR A 118 7.33 4.91 20.27
N VAL A 119 8.60 4.91 20.65
CA VAL A 119 9.62 4.10 20.00
C VAL A 119 10.63 3.55 21.03
N PRO A 120 10.81 2.22 21.14
CA PRO A 120 11.87 1.64 21.96
C PRO A 120 13.25 1.91 21.37
N LEU A 121 14.22 2.24 22.24
CA LEU A 121 15.60 2.53 21.82
C LEU A 121 16.23 1.32 21.11
N GLU A 122 16.03 0.13 21.64
CA GLU A 122 16.57 -1.12 21.10
C GLU A 122 16.05 -1.37 19.69
N SER A 123 14.79 -1.03 19.41
CA SER A 123 14.21 -1.16 18.08
C SER A 123 14.84 -0.20 17.07
N ILE A 124 15.16 1.03 17.47
CA ILE A 124 15.88 1.98 16.60
C ILE A 124 17.28 1.48 16.30
N VAL A 125 18.01 1.00 17.34
CA VAL A 125 19.34 0.44 17.16
C VAL A 125 19.32 -0.72 16.16
N LYS A 126 18.33 -1.63 16.28
CA LYS A 126 18.14 -2.73 15.31
C LYS A 126 17.81 -2.24 13.90
N ALA A 127 16.99 -1.19 13.75
CA ALA A 127 16.72 -0.62 12.44
C ALA A 127 18.00 -0.06 11.79
N THR A 128 18.85 0.63 12.56
CA THR A 128 20.16 1.12 12.09
C THR A 128 21.10 -0.02 11.69
N GLU A 129 21.20 -1.07 12.52
CA GLU A 129 22.01 -2.26 12.21
C GLU A 129 21.56 -2.91 10.89
N VAL A 130 20.24 -3.02 10.67
CA VAL A 130 19.68 -3.58 9.42
C VAL A 130 20.08 -2.74 8.21
N ILE A 131 20.00 -1.41 8.28
CA ILE A 131 20.40 -0.54 7.17
C ILE A 131 21.89 -0.73 6.83
N VAL A 132 22.75 -0.75 7.85
CA VAL A 132 24.20 -0.97 7.66
C VAL A 132 24.46 -2.35 7.07
N LYS A 133 23.79 -3.40 7.58
CA LYS A 133 23.95 -4.76 7.09
C LYS A 133 23.46 -4.92 5.66
N ILE A 134 22.36 -4.26 5.26
CA ILE A 134 21.91 -4.22 3.86
C ILE A 134 23.01 -3.63 2.97
N ALA A 135 23.58 -2.47 3.34
CA ALA A 135 24.65 -1.85 2.55
C ALA A 135 25.90 -2.75 2.46
N GLU A 136 26.27 -3.42 3.56
CA GLU A 136 27.37 -4.39 3.59
C GLU A 136 27.12 -5.57 2.64
N LEU A 137 25.92 -6.18 2.69
CA LEU A 137 25.56 -7.31 1.84
C LEU A 137 25.51 -6.95 0.35
N VAL A 138 25.04 -5.74 0.02
CA VAL A 138 24.99 -5.26 -1.37
C VAL A 138 26.39 -4.95 -1.92
N ALA A 139 27.33 -4.57 -1.06
CA ALA A 139 28.70 -4.26 -1.46
C ALA A 139 29.58 -5.51 -1.64
N GLN A 140 29.12 -6.69 -1.23
CA GLN A 140 29.87 -7.94 -1.42
C GLN A 140 29.92 -8.30 -2.91
N PRO A 141 31.10 -8.65 -3.45
CA PRO A 141 31.21 -9.15 -4.82
C PRO A 141 30.46 -10.50 -4.93
N GLU A 142 29.89 -10.75 -6.11
CA GLU A 142 29.29 -12.04 -6.48
C GLU A 142 30.31 -13.20 -6.45
#